data_AF-A0A9E6DMK5-F1
#
_entry.id   AF-A0A9E6DMK5-F1
#
_cell.length_a   1.000
_cell.length_b   1.000
_cell.length_c   1.000
_cell.angle_alpha   90.00
_cell.angle_beta   90.00
_cell.angle_gamma   90.00
#
_symmetry.space_group_name_H-M   'P 1'
#
loop_
_entity.id
_entity.type
_entity.pdbx_description
1 polymer ?
#
loop_
_entity_poly.entity_id
_entity_poly.type
_entity_poly.pdbx_seq_one_letter_code
_entity_poly.pdbx_strand_id
1 'polypeptide(L)'
;MRRYRESQQEGQRGSSVLWPCLAVVLGSLAASCETQHDALARRAPAAGGANGTGGSAATAEGGVTGGTSAVARRDSGPPDADPDSSTTPSWTGEPGIQLMHGVVDADRIVFCVSSGSGARSGPIPQGGLQYGESVSLRAFPNLDLDLDDLTIRLVTGSAASDSDACDLPDGSTMLPDGAADEGDSSVSDGAVPDGAVPDSSLDASDPDAALTDSGGSDAADGASSDAGTGASVEPPVEPPLPEPDRQLWRSQQIAQIPAGSISNNSSTLWVVGGCFGGVNYVSSSNSYICGSDYAVPYSNLRLMVVSLSRPRSESKVGLQLFNASVATSQGGIVSRRITESAVIDKEIARNVVPGAIAPLSDLPIVSASGYFADEPASSLEVMLGSSGANSLSVAWSVALSQAGLGAIEDGENYVLVLMGPRPGFSAERWWNGSAVRLLRAL
;
A
#
# COMPACT_ATOMS: atom_id res chain seq x y z
N MET A 1 -42.63 -23.70 -5.23
CA MET A 1 -41.27 -23.22 -5.59
C MET A 1 -40.34 -24.41 -5.82
N ARG A 2 -40.52 -25.17 -6.91
CA ARG A 2 -39.72 -26.39 -7.18
C ARG A 2 -39.73 -26.77 -8.68
N ARG A 3 -39.68 -25.79 -9.59
CA ARG A 3 -39.57 -25.98 -11.05
C ARG A 3 -39.00 -24.73 -11.76
N TYR A 4 -37.77 -24.33 -11.44
CA TYR A 4 -37.10 -23.25 -12.19
C TYR A 4 -35.55 -23.34 -12.17
N ARG A 5 -34.99 -24.55 -12.24
CA ARG A 5 -33.52 -24.76 -12.19
C ARG A 5 -32.92 -25.62 -13.31
N GLU A 6 -33.64 -25.85 -14.41
CA GLU A 6 -33.22 -26.81 -15.45
C GLU A 6 -32.84 -26.21 -16.82
N SER A 7 -32.58 -24.91 -16.94
CA SER A 7 -32.36 -24.29 -18.28
C SER A 7 -31.07 -23.48 -18.46
N GLN A 8 -29.97 -23.82 -17.78
CA GLN A 8 -28.69 -23.08 -17.91
C GLN A 8 -27.47 -23.97 -18.17
N GLN A 9 -27.64 -25.13 -18.80
CA GLN A 9 -26.53 -26.05 -19.07
C GLN A 9 -26.51 -26.55 -20.51
N GLU A 10 -26.46 -25.63 -21.47
CA GLU A 10 -26.17 -25.97 -22.87
C GLU A 10 -25.59 -24.76 -23.60
N GLY A 11 -24.29 -24.81 -23.91
CA GLY A 11 -23.66 -23.85 -24.83
C GLY A 11 -22.27 -23.35 -24.48
N GLN A 12 -21.28 -24.25 -24.31
CA GLN A 12 -19.88 -23.86 -24.50
C GLN A 12 -19.06 -25.05 -25.00
N ARG A 13 -19.11 -25.26 -26.33
CA ARG A 13 -18.15 -26.08 -27.07
C ARG A 13 -17.47 -25.20 -28.11
N GLY A 14 -16.14 -25.19 -28.08
CA GLY A 14 -15.28 -24.85 -29.20
C GLY A 14 -14.68 -23.44 -29.15
N SER A 15 -13.39 -23.34 -28.83
CA SER A 15 -12.37 -22.98 -29.84
C SER A 15 -10.98 -23.10 -29.23
N SER A 16 -10.28 -24.19 -29.55
CA SER A 16 -8.86 -24.38 -29.23
C SER A 16 -8.04 -23.74 -30.35
N VAL A 17 -7.51 -22.54 -30.11
CA VAL A 17 -6.53 -21.92 -31.01
C VAL A 17 -5.13 -22.21 -30.49
N LEU A 18 -4.45 -23.11 -31.20
CA LEU A 18 -3.02 -23.38 -31.14
C LEU A 18 -2.22 -22.15 -31.55
N TRP A 19 -1.24 -21.73 -30.74
CA TRP A 19 -0.23 -20.75 -31.11
C TRP A 19 1.15 -21.29 -30.75
N PRO A 20 2.02 -21.60 -31.73
CA PRO A 20 3.38 -22.07 -31.46
C PRO A 20 4.44 -20.96 -31.62
N CYS A 21 5.49 -21.11 -30.82
CA CYS A 21 6.89 -20.73 -31.05
C CYS A 21 7.24 -19.24 -31.27
N LEU A 22 7.94 -18.65 -30.28
CA LEU A 22 9.07 -17.78 -30.60
C LEU A 22 10.22 -18.00 -29.61
N ALA A 23 11.42 -18.07 -30.20
CA ALA A 23 12.65 -18.61 -29.65
C ALA A 23 13.36 -17.69 -28.64
N VAL A 24 14.08 -18.37 -27.76
CA VAL A 24 15.08 -17.87 -26.81
C VAL A 24 16.27 -17.27 -27.58
N VAL A 25 16.68 -16.04 -27.23
CA VAL A 25 18.02 -15.50 -27.50
C VAL A 25 18.70 -15.21 -26.17
N LEU A 26 19.65 -16.06 -25.82
CA LEU A 26 20.67 -15.84 -24.80
C LEU A 26 21.73 -14.89 -25.36
N GLY A 27 21.97 -13.76 -24.68
CA GLY A 27 23.03 -12.81 -24.99
C GLY A 27 23.60 -12.21 -23.70
N SER A 28 24.77 -12.70 -23.31
CA SER A 28 25.59 -12.26 -22.18
C SER A 28 26.12 -10.84 -22.36
N LEU A 29 25.91 -9.96 -21.37
CA LEU A 29 26.72 -8.75 -21.16
C LEU A 29 26.97 -8.58 -19.66
N ALA A 30 28.20 -8.87 -19.25
CA ALA A 30 28.76 -8.39 -17.99
C ALA A 30 29.13 -6.92 -18.18
N ALA A 31 28.46 -6.03 -17.44
CA ALA A 31 28.84 -4.64 -17.29
C ALA A 31 29.05 -4.34 -15.81
N SER A 32 30.30 -4.05 -15.45
CA SER A 32 30.72 -3.54 -14.16
C SER A 32 30.04 -2.20 -13.87
N CYS A 33 29.38 -2.08 -12.73
CA CYS A 33 28.84 -0.81 -12.22
C CYS A 33 30.00 0.05 -11.69
N GLU A 34 30.48 1.01 -12.49
CA GLU A 34 31.20 2.18 -11.97
C GLU A 34 30.18 3.29 -11.66
N THR A 35 30.12 3.69 -10.40
CA THR A 35 29.27 4.74 -9.84
C THR A 35 29.61 6.12 -10.43
N GLN A 36 28.70 6.68 -11.23
CA GLN A 36 28.78 8.01 -11.87
C GLN A 36 28.54 9.22 -10.93
N HIS A 37 29.10 9.22 -9.71
CA HIS A 37 28.98 10.41 -8.83
C HIS A 37 29.84 11.60 -9.31
N ASP A 38 30.94 11.32 -10.05
CA ASP A 38 31.89 12.33 -10.50
C ASP A 38 31.39 13.19 -11.70
N ALA A 39 30.41 12.68 -12.45
CA ALA A 39 29.84 13.36 -13.61
C ALA A 39 28.88 14.50 -13.23
N LEU A 40 28.25 14.42 -12.06
CA LEU A 40 27.37 15.47 -11.55
C LEU A 40 28.14 16.61 -10.86
N ALA A 41 29.28 16.32 -10.25
CA ALA A 41 30.12 17.34 -9.58
C ALA A 41 30.79 18.32 -10.55
N ARG A 42 30.93 17.98 -11.84
CA ARG A 42 31.64 18.81 -12.84
C ARG A 42 30.73 19.70 -13.67
N ARG A 43 29.42 19.73 -13.42
CA ARG A 43 28.50 20.58 -14.18
C ARG A 43 28.53 22.01 -13.63
N ALA A 44 29.24 22.90 -14.31
CA ALA A 44 29.21 24.33 -14.01
C ALA A 44 27.78 24.89 -14.12
N PRO A 45 27.37 25.85 -13.28
CA PRO A 45 26.06 26.47 -13.38
C PRO A 45 25.93 27.21 -14.71
N ALA A 46 24.98 26.78 -15.54
CA ALA A 46 24.70 27.43 -16.80
C ALA A 46 24.03 28.79 -16.52
N ALA A 47 24.70 29.86 -16.93
CA ALA A 47 24.17 31.22 -16.92
C ALA A 47 22.88 31.32 -17.76
N GLY A 48 21.94 32.12 -17.28
CA GLY A 48 20.59 32.23 -17.83
C GLY A 48 20.52 32.67 -19.29
N GLY A 49 19.50 32.15 -19.97
CA GLY A 49 19.10 32.54 -21.32
C GLY A 49 17.65 32.17 -21.56
N ALA A 50 16.85 33.16 -21.92
CA ALA A 50 15.43 33.07 -22.26
C ALA A 50 15.19 32.32 -23.59
N ASN A 51 13.96 31.80 -23.73
CA ASN A 51 13.30 31.28 -24.93
C ASN A 51 13.80 29.94 -25.52
N GLY A 52 12.87 28.99 -25.69
CA GLY A 52 13.08 27.85 -26.59
C GLY A 52 12.27 26.59 -26.30
N THR A 53 11.07 26.53 -26.87
CA THR A 53 10.47 25.38 -27.59
C THR A 53 11.12 23.99 -27.50
N GLY A 54 10.31 23.02 -27.06
CA GLY A 54 10.12 21.68 -27.66
C GLY A 54 11.35 20.81 -27.95
N GLY A 55 11.56 19.78 -27.13
CA GLY A 55 12.51 18.70 -27.39
C GLY A 55 12.00 17.35 -26.88
N SER A 56 12.02 16.37 -27.77
CA SER A 56 11.55 14.99 -27.61
C SER A 56 12.24 14.21 -26.48
N ALA A 57 11.47 13.34 -25.83
CA ALA A 57 11.95 12.44 -24.78
C ALA A 57 12.79 11.28 -25.36
N ALA A 58 13.96 11.07 -24.76
CA ALA A 58 14.71 9.82 -24.82
C ALA A 58 14.27 8.92 -23.66
N THR A 59 14.04 7.64 -23.95
CA THR A 59 13.82 6.55 -23.00
C THR A 59 15.12 6.16 -22.29
N ALA A 60 15.11 6.12 -20.96
CA ALA A 60 16.06 5.34 -20.16
C ALA A 60 15.38 4.90 -18.85
N GLU A 61 15.59 3.64 -18.52
CA GLU A 61 14.94 2.87 -17.45
C GLU A 61 15.52 3.17 -16.06
N GLY A 62 14.68 3.06 -15.03
CA GLY A 62 15.09 2.82 -13.64
C GLY A 62 15.02 4.04 -12.70
N GLY A 63 14.12 3.98 -11.72
CA GLY A 63 14.16 4.83 -10.52
C GLY A 63 12.94 5.73 -10.32
N VAL A 64 12.26 5.55 -9.18
CA VAL A 64 11.16 6.37 -8.64
C VAL A 64 9.86 6.31 -9.44
N THR A 65 8.92 5.46 -9.02
CA THR A 65 7.50 5.56 -9.39
C THR A 65 6.86 6.73 -8.64
N GLY A 66 7.33 7.94 -8.95
CA GLY A 66 6.57 9.17 -8.72
C GLY A 66 5.55 9.27 -9.84
N GLY A 67 4.27 9.13 -9.53
CA GLY A 67 3.19 9.34 -10.49
C GLY A 67 3.20 10.80 -10.96
N THR A 68 3.95 11.09 -12.02
CA THR A 68 3.85 12.35 -12.75
C THR A 68 2.53 12.34 -13.50
N SER A 69 1.46 12.77 -12.82
CA SER A 69 0.28 13.28 -13.50
C SER A 69 0.66 14.60 -14.17
N ALA A 70 1.39 14.51 -15.29
CA ALA A 70 1.57 15.63 -16.19
C ALA A 70 0.20 15.94 -16.78
N VAL A 71 -0.47 16.94 -16.21
CA VAL A 71 -1.68 17.53 -16.76
C VAL A 71 -1.29 18.14 -18.10
N ALA A 72 -1.53 17.41 -19.19
CA ALA A 72 -1.54 17.98 -20.52
C ALA A 72 -2.70 18.98 -20.57
N ARG A 73 -2.40 20.27 -20.42
CA ARG A 73 -3.34 21.36 -20.74
C ARG A 73 -3.72 21.20 -22.22
N ARG A 74 -4.89 20.62 -22.48
CA ARG A 74 -5.54 20.71 -23.79
C ARG A 74 -6.05 22.13 -23.94
N ASP A 75 -5.31 22.91 -24.70
CA ASP A 75 -5.64 24.27 -25.11
C ASP A 75 -6.69 24.18 -26.25
N SER A 76 -7.91 23.82 -25.89
CA SER A 76 -9.08 23.90 -26.76
C SER A 76 -10.01 24.94 -26.15
N GLY A 77 -9.78 26.20 -26.55
CA GLY A 77 -10.56 27.36 -26.11
C GLY A 77 -12.06 27.15 -26.32
N PRO A 78 -12.91 27.40 -25.31
CA PRO A 78 -14.36 27.41 -25.48
C PRO A 78 -14.79 28.62 -26.34
N PRO A 79 -15.83 28.48 -27.17
CA PRO A 79 -16.45 29.62 -27.83
C PRO A 79 -17.17 30.51 -26.79
N ASP A 80 -16.82 31.81 -26.80
CA ASP A 80 -17.54 32.94 -26.19
C ASP A 80 -18.18 32.70 -24.81
N ALA A 81 -17.37 32.29 -23.83
CA ALA A 81 -17.76 32.35 -22.43
C ALA A 81 -17.75 33.81 -21.95
N ASP A 82 -18.87 34.24 -21.37
CA ASP A 82 -19.13 35.56 -20.82
C ASP A 82 -17.98 36.05 -19.92
N PRO A 83 -17.24 37.12 -20.30
CA PRO A 83 -16.02 37.55 -19.61
C PRO A 83 -16.24 38.03 -18.16
N ASP A 84 -17.50 38.30 -17.78
CA ASP A 84 -17.86 38.76 -16.43
C ASP A 84 -18.30 37.62 -15.49
N SER A 85 -18.36 36.37 -15.96
CA SER A 85 -18.66 35.21 -15.11
C SER A 85 -17.43 34.54 -14.49
N SER A 86 -16.30 35.26 -14.46
CA SER A 86 -15.05 34.85 -13.82
C SER A 86 -15.19 34.79 -12.28
N THR A 87 -16.05 33.92 -11.78
CA THR A 87 -15.88 33.34 -10.44
C THR A 87 -14.63 32.48 -10.50
N THR A 88 -13.47 33.10 -10.29
CA THR A 88 -12.26 32.36 -9.97
C THR A 88 -12.63 31.42 -8.82
N PRO A 89 -12.48 30.10 -8.97
CA PRO A 89 -12.83 29.17 -7.91
C PRO A 89 -12.06 29.58 -6.66
N SER A 90 -12.78 30.04 -5.64
CA SER A 90 -12.17 30.48 -4.39
C SER A 90 -11.75 29.24 -3.62
N TRP A 91 -10.45 29.06 -3.47
CA TRP A 91 -9.86 28.04 -2.62
C TRP A 91 -9.97 28.50 -1.18
N THR A 92 -10.94 28.00 -0.42
CA THR A 92 -11.27 28.48 0.94
C THR A 92 -10.63 27.65 2.06
N GLY A 93 -9.81 26.66 1.75
CA GLY A 93 -9.09 25.84 2.72
C GLY A 93 -7.79 26.50 3.18
N GLU A 94 -7.51 26.45 4.49
CA GLU A 94 -6.14 26.70 4.95
C GLU A 94 -5.25 25.55 4.49
N PRO A 95 -4.11 25.82 3.83
CA PRO A 95 -3.21 24.78 3.39
C PRO A 95 -2.70 23.98 4.60
N GLY A 96 -2.54 22.68 4.40
CA GLY A 96 -2.10 21.77 5.46
C GLY A 96 -1.58 20.44 4.94
N ILE A 97 -0.90 19.72 5.83
CA ILE A 97 -0.32 18.41 5.57
C ILE A 97 -1.06 17.41 6.45
N GLN A 98 -1.65 16.39 5.83
CA GLN A 98 -2.26 15.29 6.56
C GLN A 98 -1.36 14.07 6.47
N LEU A 99 -0.82 13.63 7.60
CA LEU A 99 -0.02 12.41 7.70
C LEU A 99 -0.93 11.24 8.07
N MET A 100 -0.72 10.08 7.46
CA MET A 100 -1.53 8.89 7.72
C MET A 100 -0.70 7.61 7.77
N HIS A 101 -1.07 6.73 8.69
CA HIS A 101 -0.48 5.40 8.86
C HIS A 101 -1.21 4.35 8.03
N GLY A 102 -0.51 3.74 7.07
CA GLY A 102 -0.97 2.59 6.28
C GLY A 102 -0.02 1.39 6.27
N VAL A 103 1.02 1.39 7.11
CA VAL A 103 2.00 0.29 7.25
C VAL A 103 1.34 -0.97 7.81
N VAL A 104 1.46 -2.10 7.10
CA VAL A 104 0.65 -3.28 7.39
C VAL A 104 1.16 -4.05 8.60
N ASP A 105 2.47 -4.11 8.80
CA ASP A 105 3.13 -4.91 9.83
C ASP A 105 3.55 -4.08 11.06
N ALA A 106 2.88 -2.94 11.29
CA ALA A 106 3.09 -2.06 12.41
C ALA A 106 1.73 -1.63 12.97
N ASP A 107 1.48 -1.87 14.26
CA ASP A 107 0.25 -1.39 14.92
C ASP A 107 0.28 0.13 15.11
N ARG A 108 1.49 0.66 15.29
CA ARG A 108 1.76 2.06 15.59
C ARG A 108 3.04 2.53 14.90
N ILE A 109 3.03 3.76 14.41
CA ILE A 109 4.21 4.43 13.84
C ILE A 109 4.34 5.86 14.36
N VAL A 110 5.56 6.39 14.35
CA VAL A 110 5.82 7.83 14.44
C VAL A 110 6.58 8.32 13.23
N PHE A 111 6.28 9.57 12.86
CA PHE A 111 7.05 10.32 11.89
C PHE A 111 8.12 11.12 12.63
N CYS A 112 9.38 10.85 12.29
CA CYS A 112 10.53 11.61 12.73
C CYS A 112 11.00 12.46 11.56
N VAL A 113 10.84 13.77 11.71
CA VAL A 113 11.15 14.73 10.66
C VAL A 113 12.42 15.50 11.04
N SER A 114 13.36 15.63 10.11
CA SER A 114 14.57 16.44 10.31
C SER A 114 14.88 17.31 9.10
N SER A 115 15.49 18.46 9.34
CA SER A 115 16.02 19.32 8.29
C SER A 115 17.39 18.83 7.80
N GLY A 116 17.79 19.23 6.59
CA GLY A 116 19.16 19.05 6.10
C GLY A 116 20.25 19.72 6.99
N SER A 117 19.86 20.72 7.78
CA SER A 117 20.73 21.38 8.77
C SER A 117 20.89 20.61 10.10
N GLY A 118 20.21 19.46 10.24
CA GLY A 118 20.27 18.61 11.41
C GLY A 118 19.27 18.96 12.52
N ALA A 119 18.40 19.96 12.33
CA ALA A 119 17.30 20.20 13.25
C ALA A 119 16.33 19.03 13.19
N ARG A 120 15.93 18.51 14.36
CA ARG A 120 15.02 17.37 14.47
C ARG A 120 13.73 17.82 15.14
N SER A 121 12.61 17.37 14.58
CA SER A 121 11.34 17.34 15.29
C SER A 121 11.34 16.15 16.25
N GLY A 122 10.61 16.30 17.37
CA GLY A 122 10.18 15.14 18.14
C GLY A 122 9.19 14.27 17.34
N PRO A 123 8.79 13.11 17.88
CA PRO A 123 7.84 12.22 17.21
C PRO A 123 6.53 12.94 16.88
N ILE A 124 6.06 12.78 15.64
CA ILE A 124 4.82 13.38 15.15
C ILE A 124 3.80 12.27 14.82
N PRO A 125 2.61 12.29 15.43
CA PRO A 125 2.26 12.99 16.67
C PRO A 125 2.99 12.36 17.87
N GLN A 126 2.95 13.05 19.01
CA GLN A 126 3.39 12.45 20.28
C GLN A 126 2.55 11.20 20.57
N GLY A 127 3.22 10.10 20.93
CA GLY A 127 2.56 8.81 21.14
C GLY A 127 2.32 8.01 19.85
N GLY A 128 2.57 8.55 18.67
CA GLY A 128 2.39 7.85 17.39
C GLY A 128 0.95 7.70 16.93
N LEU A 129 0.81 7.35 15.65
CA LEU A 129 -0.46 7.03 15.01
C LEU A 129 -0.69 5.53 15.09
N GLN A 130 -1.92 5.09 15.32
CA GLN A 130 -2.33 3.71 15.09
C GLN A 130 -2.63 3.46 13.61
N TYR A 131 -2.74 2.19 13.24
CA TYR A 131 -3.09 1.82 11.87
C TYR A 131 -4.40 2.46 11.38
N GLY A 132 -4.29 3.22 10.28
CA GLY A 132 -5.38 3.96 9.67
C GLY A 132 -5.80 5.24 10.40
N GLU A 133 -5.07 5.67 11.44
CA GLU A 133 -5.21 7.01 12.00
C GLU A 133 -4.44 8.04 11.16
N SER A 134 -4.86 9.31 11.27
CA SER A 134 -4.21 10.44 10.62
C SER A 134 -4.05 11.63 11.57
N VAL A 135 -3.09 12.50 11.27
CA VAL A 135 -2.91 13.79 11.95
C VAL A 135 -2.80 14.90 10.90
N SER A 136 -3.47 16.01 11.15
CA SER A 136 -3.38 17.20 10.32
C SER A 136 -2.43 18.22 10.95
N LEU A 137 -1.48 18.68 10.15
CA LEU A 137 -0.48 19.67 10.52
C LEU A 137 -0.67 20.89 9.62
N ARG A 138 -0.56 22.08 10.19
CA ARG A 138 -0.49 23.32 9.39
C ARG A 138 0.91 23.52 8.82
N ALA A 139 1.91 23.18 9.61
CA ALA A 139 3.33 23.21 9.27
C ALA A 139 4.08 22.19 10.15
N PHE A 140 5.29 21.82 9.73
CA PHE A 140 6.19 21.08 10.61
C PHE A 140 6.81 22.02 11.65
N PRO A 141 6.92 21.61 12.92
CA PRO A 141 7.51 22.45 13.95
C PRO A 141 8.99 22.68 13.64
N ASN A 142 9.41 23.95 13.66
CA ASN A 142 10.79 24.39 13.43
C ASN A 142 11.38 24.06 12.04
N LEU A 143 10.53 23.89 11.03
CA LEU A 143 10.96 23.63 9.66
C LEU A 143 10.26 24.57 8.69
N ASP A 144 11.03 25.25 7.84
CA ASP A 144 10.50 26.05 6.74
C ASP A 144 10.58 25.24 5.44
N LEU A 145 9.47 24.71 4.96
CA LEU A 145 9.43 23.86 3.75
C LEU A 145 9.89 24.57 2.48
N ASP A 146 9.91 25.91 2.46
CA ASP A 146 10.41 26.68 1.31
C ASP A 146 11.95 26.79 1.31
N LEU A 147 12.59 26.68 2.48
CA LEU A 147 14.02 26.92 2.67
C LEU A 147 14.82 25.68 3.11
N ASP A 148 14.17 24.73 3.78
CA ASP A 148 14.80 23.57 4.39
C ASP A 148 14.49 22.29 3.60
N ASP A 149 15.53 21.50 3.35
CA ASP A 149 15.37 20.11 2.92
C ASP A 149 14.75 19.30 4.04
N LEU A 150 13.81 18.43 3.70
CA LEU A 150 13.02 17.63 4.61
C LEU A 150 13.39 16.15 4.49
N THR A 151 13.93 15.56 5.56
CA THR A 151 14.12 14.11 5.67
C THR A 151 13.04 13.53 6.58
N ILE A 152 12.37 12.49 6.10
CA ILE A 152 11.30 11.80 6.82
C ILE A 152 11.78 10.38 7.12
N ARG A 153 11.80 10.06 8.41
CA ARG A 153 12.06 8.74 8.95
C ARG A 153 10.80 8.22 9.62
N LEU A 154 10.58 6.92 9.47
CA LEU A 154 9.50 6.22 10.14
C LEU A 154 10.08 5.29 11.20
N VAL A 155 9.47 5.32 12.38
CA VAL A 155 9.82 4.43 13.49
C VAL A 155 8.59 3.67 13.95
N THR A 156 8.74 2.40 14.26
CA THR A 156 7.69 1.53 14.83
C THR A 156 8.26 0.68 15.97
N GLY A 157 7.37 0.15 16.83
CA GLY A 157 7.70 -0.62 18.03
C GLY A 157 7.02 -0.04 19.28
N SER A 158 7.20 -0.71 20.42
CA SER A 158 6.60 -0.32 21.70
C SER A 158 7.05 1.05 22.20
N ALA A 159 8.28 1.47 21.88
CA ALA A 159 8.82 2.78 22.25
C ALA A 159 8.62 3.87 21.18
N ALA A 160 7.81 3.61 20.15
CA ALA A 160 7.45 4.66 19.19
C ALA A 160 6.83 5.88 19.89
N SER A 161 6.33 5.75 21.13
CA SER A 161 5.83 6.86 21.95
C SER A 161 6.89 7.73 22.61
N ASP A 162 8.15 7.29 22.65
CA ASP A 162 9.18 7.91 23.49
C ASP A 162 9.87 9.05 22.74
N SER A 163 10.33 10.07 23.47
CA SER A 163 11.01 11.24 22.90
C SER A 163 12.24 10.86 22.08
N ASP A 164 12.86 9.74 22.42
CA ASP A 164 14.16 9.30 21.91
C ASP A 164 14.01 8.43 20.66
N ALA A 165 12.77 8.09 20.25
CA ALA A 165 12.49 7.28 19.07
C ALA A 165 13.13 7.86 17.80
N CYS A 166 13.23 9.20 17.70
CA CYS A 166 13.80 9.87 16.55
C CYS A 166 15.34 9.91 16.52
N ASP A 167 16.01 9.47 17.58
CA ASP A 167 17.46 9.41 17.66
C ASP A 167 18.05 8.08 17.17
N LEU A 168 17.20 7.11 16.85
CA LEU A 168 17.62 5.81 16.31
C LEU A 168 18.33 5.96 14.95
N PRO A 169 19.46 5.27 14.74
CA PRO A 169 20.12 5.24 13.43
C PRO A 169 19.25 4.52 12.40
N ASP A 170 19.39 4.89 11.12
CA ASP A 170 18.63 4.26 10.03
C ASP A 170 18.97 2.77 9.91
N GLY A 171 17.94 1.94 9.68
CA GLY A 171 18.09 0.49 9.51
C GLY A 171 18.42 -0.25 10.80
N SER A 172 18.39 0.43 11.96
CA SER A 172 18.59 -0.24 13.24
C SER A 172 17.38 -1.08 13.63
N THR A 173 17.68 -2.25 14.17
CA THR A 173 16.75 -3.03 14.97
C THR A 173 17.32 -3.09 16.37
N MET A 174 16.59 -2.56 17.34
CA MET A 174 16.97 -2.63 18.75
C MET A 174 15.93 -3.44 19.49
N LEU A 175 16.41 -4.36 20.32
CA LEU A 175 15.60 -4.94 21.38
C LEU A 175 15.36 -3.84 22.41
N PRO A 176 14.15 -3.72 22.97
CA PRO A 176 13.93 -2.79 24.08
C PRO A 176 14.88 -3.16 25.23
N ASP A 177 15.59 -2.16 25.77
CA ASP A 177 16.68 -2.29 26.77
C ASP A 177 16.27 -2.93 28.12
N GLY A 178 15.10 -3.56 28.22
CA GLY A 178 14.61 -4.28 29.40
C GLY A 178 14.44 -5.80 29.22
N ALA A 179 14.74 -6.37 28.05
CA ALA A 179 14.62 -7.81 27.80
C ALA A 179 15.90 -8.60 28.10
N ALA A 180 17.01 -7.92 28.43
CA ALA A 180 18.23 -8.56 28.90
C ALA A 180 18.04 -8.99 30.36
N ASP A 181 17.34 -10.12 30.52
CA ASP A 181 17.57 -11.15 31.53
C ASP A 181 18.33 -10.67 32.77
N GLU A 182 17.61 -10.14 33.77
CA GLU A 182 18.08 -10.12 35.18
C GLU A 182 18.08 -11.56 35.77
N GLY A 183 18.42 -12.55 34.94
CA GLY A 183 18.75 -13.90 35.32
C GLY A 183 20.08 -13.89 36.07
N ASP A 184 19.99 -13.67 37.37
CA ASP A 184 20.99 -14.01 38.39
C ASP A 184 21.56 -15.40 38.12
N SER A 185 22.63 -15.45 37.33
CA SER A 185 23.40 -16.65 37.04
C SER A 185 24.40 -16.88 38.16
N SER A 186 23.89 -17.07 39.37
CA SER A 186 24.59 -17.76 40.45
C SER A 186 24.24 -19.25 40.43
N VAL A 187 24.57 -19.94 39.33
CA VAL A 187 24.52 -21.42 39.27
C VAL A 187 25.93 -21.97 39.17
N SER A 188 26.22 -22.76 40.18
CA SER A 188 27.49 -23.36 40.56
C SER A 188 28.07 -24.32 39.53
N ASP A 189 29.41 -24.36 39.51
CA ASP A 189 30.25 -25.40 38.91
C ASP A 189 29.72 -26.81 39.18
N GLY A 190 29.23 -27.47 38.13
CA GLY A 190 28.84 -28.87 38.13
C GLY A 190 29.42 -29.57 36.90
N ALA A 191 30.51 -30.30 37.10
CA ALA A 191 31.23 -31.06 36.08
C ALA A 191 30.33 -32.02 35.28
N VAL A 192 30.55 -32.09 33.96
CA VAL A 192 30.01 -33.13 33.08
C VAL A 192 31.18 -33.84 32.37
N PRO A 193 31.19 -35.20 32.34
CA PRO A 193 32.26 -36.00 31.77
C PRO A 193 32.14 -36.19 30.25
N ASP A 194 33.30 -36.46 29.64
CA ASP A 194 33.51 -36.87 28.26
C ASP A 194 32.61 -38.04 27.80
N GLY A 195 32.05 -37.94 26.59
CA GLY A 195 31.28 -39.02 25.99
C GLY A 195 30.92 -38.85 24.52
N ALA A 196 31.80 -39.35 23.65
CA ALA A 196 31.55 -40.02 22.36
C ALA A 196 30.76 -39.31 21.23
N VAL A 197 31.48 -39.02 20.15
CA VAL A 197 30.99 -38.70 18.80
C VAL A 197 30.78 -40.00 18.01
N PRO A 198 29.64 -40.20 17.31
CA PRO A 198 29.59 -41.10 16.17
C PRO A 198 29.72 -40.32 14.86
N ASP A 199 30.79 -40.67 14.16
CA ASP A 199 31.08 -40.39 12.77
C ASP A 199 30.01 -41.06 11.86
N SER A 200 29.54 -40.36 10.84
CA SER A 200 28.66 -40.93 9.81
C SER A 200 28.87 -40.19 8.49
N SER A 201 30.01 -40.51 7.87
CA SER A 201 30.23 -40.39 6.43
C SER A 201 29.29 -41.35 5.67
N LEU A 202 28.43 -40.81 4.80
CA LEU A 202 27.85 -41.57 3.69
C LEU A 202 28.07 -40.82 2.39
N ASP A 203 29.05 -41.35 1.68
CA ASP A 203 29.45 -41.15 0.30
C ASP A 203 28.73 -42.21 -0.54
N ALA A 204 28.09 -41.84 -1.67
CA ALA A 204 27.82 -42.71 -2.82
C ALA A 204 26.97 -42.00 -3.91
N SER A 205 27.67 -41.56 -4.96
CA SER A 205 27.49 -41.96 -6.37
C SER A 205 26.13 -41.85 -7.08
N ASP A 206 26.03 -40.86 -7.99
CA ASP A 206 26.02 -41.01 -9.48
C ASP A 206 24.83 -41.74 -10.19
N PRO A 207 24.71 -41.76 -11.55
CA PRO A 207 23.85 -40.86 -12.34
C PRO A 207 22.89 -41.60 -13.31
N ASP A 208 22.19 -40.82 -14.15
CA ASP A 208 21.62 -41.16 -15.47
C ASP A 208 20.75 -42.42 -15.62
N ALA A 209 19.45 -42.21 -15.90
CA ALA A 209 18.68 -43.14 -16.71
C ALA A 209 17.66 -42.40 -17.59
N ALA A 210 17.80 -42.65 -18.88
CA ALA A 210 17.07 -42.09 -19.99
C ALA A 210 15.68 -42.73 -20.18
N LEU A 211 14.82 -41.97 -20.88
CA LEU A 211 13.80 -42.40 -21.86
C LEU A 211 12.78 -43.49 -21.45
N THR A 212 11.49 -43.15 -21.49
CA THR A 212 10.54 -43.88 -22.34
C THR A 212 9.26 -43.09 -22.65
N ASP A 213 9.05 -42.94 -23.94
CA ASP A 213 7.81 -42.64 -24.67
C ASP A 213 6.79 -43.78 -24.50
N SER A 214 5.49 -43.47 -24.53
CA SER A 214 4.39 -44.30 -25.05
C SER A 214 3.04 -43.62 -24.82
N GLY A 215 2.39 -43.20 -25.91
CA GLY A 215 0.96 -42.89 -25.93
C GLY A 215 0.08 -44.12 -25.68
N GLY A 216 -1.19 -43.87 -25.36
CA GLY A 216 -2.19 -44.93 -25.23
C GLY A 216 -3.55 -44.34 -24.87
N SER A 217 -4.45 -44.40 -25.83
CA SER A 217 -5.88 -44.12 -25.72
C SER A 217 -6.62 -45.22 -24.94
N ASP A 218 -7.88 -44.90 -24.66
CA ASP A 218 -9.02 -45.82 -24.52
C ASP A 218 -9.60 -46.06 -23.13
N ALA A 219 -10.93 -46.05 -23.17
CA ALA A 219 -11.91 -46.05 -22.11
C ALA A 219 -11.94 -47.35 -21.30
N ALA A 220 -12.42 -47.26 -20.06
CA ALA A 220 -13.30 -48.28 -19.49
C ALA A 220 -14.02 -47.75 -18.24
N ASP A 221 -15.33 -47.97 -18.27
CA ASP A 221 -16.24 -47.98 -17.13
C ASP A 221 -15.81 -48.95 -16.03
N GLY A 222 -16.21 -48.60 -14.79
CA GLY A 222 -16.64 -49.57 -13.78
C GLY A 222 -15.56 -50.10 -12.83
N ALA A 223 -15.67 -49.72 -11.56
CA ALA A 223 -15.96 -50.67 -10.48
C ALA A 223 -15.92 -49.96 -9.12
N SER A 224 -16.96 -50.22 -8.34
CA SER A 224 -17.02 -49.98 -6.90
C SER A 224 -15.92 -50.78 -6.18
N SER A 225 -15.11 -50.10 -5.37
CA SER A 225 -14.30 -50.75 -4.34
C SER A 225 -14.44 -50.02 -3.00
N ASP A 226 -15.03 -50.78 -2.08
CA ASP A 226 -14.76 -50.87 -0.65
C ASP A 226 -14.39 -49.61 0.16
N ALA A 227 -15.31 -49.34 1.09
CA ALA A 227 -15.15 -48.49 2.25
C ALA A 227 -13.99 -48.97 3.15
N GLY A 228 -12.79 -48.50 2.84
CA GLY A 228 -11.67 -48.50 3.78
C GLY A 228 -11.97 -47.48 4.88
N THR A 229 -12.16 -47.98 6.11
CA THR A 229 -12.24 -47.15 7.32
C THR A 229 -10.83 -46.65 7.62
N GLY A 230 -10.40 -45.65 6.85
CA GLY A 230 -9.11 -45.00 7.04
C GLY A 230 -9.14 -44.23 8.35
N ALA A 231 -8.31 -44.66 9.30
CA ALA A 231 -8.05 -43.89 10.50
C ALA A 231 -7.70 -42.46 10.08
N SER A 232 -8.52 -41.48 10.49
CA SER A 232 -8.16 -40.08 10.44
C SER A 232 -6.87 -39.93 11.24
N VAL A 233 -5.74 -39.94 10.53
CA VAL A 233 -4.47 -39.43 11.04
C VAL A 233 -4.73 -37.95 11.22
N GLU A 234 -5.04 -37.56 12.45
CA GLU A 234 -5.10 -36.17 12.86
C GLU A 234 -3.77 -35.54 12.41
N PRO A 235 -3.79 -34.52 11.53
CA PRO A 235 -2.55 -33.91 11.07
C PRO A 235 -1.78 -33.44 12.30
N PRO A 236 -0.45 -33.61 12.33
CA PRO A 236 0.36 -33.18 13.47
C PRO A 236 0.05 -31.72 13.77
N VAL A 237 -0.41 -31.46 15.00
CA VAL A 237 -0.65 -30.11 15.51
C VAL A 237 0.70 -29.40 15.47
N GLU A 238 0.87 -28.54 14.47
CA GLU A 238 2.07 -27.71 14.35
C GLU A 238 2.17 -26.85 15.62
N PRO A 239 3.29 -26.91 16.37
CA PRO A 239 3.43 -26.14 17.59
C PRO A 239 3.19 -24.66 17.29
N PRO A 240 2.48 -23.92 18.16
CA PRO A 240 2.22 -22.51 17.94
C PRO A 240 3.56 -21.79 17.76
N LEU A 241 3.76 -21.18 16.59
CA LEU A 241 4.91 -20.33 16.34
C LEU A 241 4.93 -19.23 17.42
N PRO A 242 6.11 -18.90 17.98
CA PRO A 242 6.21 -17.81 18.95
C PRO A 242 5.62 -16.54 18.33
N GLU A 243 4.77 -15.83 19.08
CA GLU A 243 4.26 -14.55 18.64
C GLU A 243 5.45 -13.63 18.37
N PRO A 244 5.57 -13.02 17.18
CA PRO A 244 6.70 -12.16 16.88
C PRO A 244 6.70 -11.04 17.91
N ASP A 245 7.88 -10.79 18.48
CA ASP A 245 8.04 -9.74 19.46
C ASP A 245 7.81 -8.38 18.78
N ARG A 246 6.57 -7.89 18.87
CA ARG A 246 6.13 -6.59 18.34
C ARG A 246 6.87 -5.43 19.02
N GLN A 247 7.67 -5.71 20.03
CA GLN A 247 8.45 -4.71 20.76
C GLN A 247 9.77 -4.36 20.09
N LEU A 248 10.19 -5.10 19.04
CA LEU A 248 11.39 -4.76 18.28
C LEU A 248 11.23 -3.40 17.58
N TRP A 249 12.15 -2.49 17.89
CA TRP A 249 12.18 -1.18 17.25
C TRP A 249 12.70 -1.33 15.83
N ARG A 250 12.04 -0.64 14.89
CA ARG A 250 12.48 -0.58 13.50
C ARG A 250 12.42 0.87 13.03
N SER A 251 13.50 1.32 12.41
CA SER A 251 13.64 2.69 11.92
C SER A 251 14.10 2.70 10.46
N GLN A 252 13.45 3.49 9.62
CA GLN A 252 13.80 3.63 8.22
C GLN A 252 13.53 5.04 7.70
N GLN A 253 14.52 5.66 7.06
CA GLN A 253 14.32 6.83 6.21
C GLN A 253 13.46 6.45 5.00
N ILE A 254 12.31 7.11 4.83
CA ILE A 254 11.34 6.80 3.77
C ILE A 254 11.30 7.86 2.66
N ALA A 255 11.78 9.08 2.94
CA ALA A 255 11.81 10.15 1.95
C ALA A 255 12.85 11.22 2.29
N GLN A 256 13.37 11.86 1.24
CA GLN A 256 14.07 13.12 1.31
C GLN A 256 13.40 14.05 0.29
N ILE A 257 12.85 15.16 0.76
CA ILE A 257 12.09 16.12 0.00
C ILE A 257 12.89 17.42 -0.04
N PRO A 258 13.37 17.86 -1.22
CA PRO A 258 14.11 19.11 -1.33
C PRO A 258 13.28 20.33 -0.93
N ALA A 259 13.94 21.36 -0.42
CA ALA A 259 13.33 22.66 -0.14
C ALA A 259 12.52 23.19 -1.35
N GLY A 260 11.35 23.77 -1.08
CA GLY A 260 10.46 24.33 -2.10
C GLY A 260 9.70 23.31 -2.95
N SER A 261 9.88 22.00 -2.72
CA SER A 261 9.15 20.96 -3.48
C SER A 261 7.67 20.87 -3.09
N ILE A 262 7.32 21.30 -1.88
CA ILE A 262 5.95 21.33 -1.37
C ILE A 262 5.54 22.79 -1.26
N SER A 263 4.57 23.21 -2.05
CA SER A 263 4.07 24.58 -1.93
C SER A 263 3.23 24.74 -0.66
N ASN A 264 3.58 25.71 0.18
CA ASN A 264 2.81 26.08 1.37
C ASN A 264 1.37 26.54 1.09
N ASN A 265 0.96 26.66 -0.19
CA ASN A 265 -0.37 27.09 -0.61
C ASN A 265 -1.31 25.94 -0.99
N SER A 266 -0.94 24.69 -0.74
CA SER A 266 -1.74 23.52 -1.12
C SER A 266 -1.92 22.55 0.03
N SER A 267 -3.11 21.97 0.13
CA SER A 267 -3.37 20.87 1.05
C SER A 267 -2.82 19.57 0.46
N THR A 268 -2.10 18.78 1.24
CA THR A 268 -1.50 17.52 0.80
C THR A 268 -1.80 16.38 1.77
N LEU A 269 -1.98 15.17 1.23
CA LEU A 269 -2.14 13.92 1.97
C LEU A 269 -0.89 13.06 1.77
N TRP A 270 -0.29 12.67 2.87
CA TRP A 270 0.95 11.92 2.95
C TRP A 270 0.65 10.61 3.67
N VAL A 271 0.66 9.51 2.93
CA VAL A 271 0.34 8.19 3.48
C VAL A 271 1.56 7.32 3.35
N VAL A 272 1.96 6.71 4.46
CA VAL A 272 3.01 5.69 4.44
C VAL A 272 2.36 4.32 4.38
N GLY A 273 2.64 3.57 3.33
CA GLY A 273 2.10 2.23 3.10
C GLY A 273 3.20 1.21 2.86
N GLY A 274 2.81 -0.06 2.87
CA GLY A 274 3.72 -1.21 2.72
C GLY A 274 4.09 -1.84 4.04
N CYS A 275 5.22 -2.52 4.05
CA CYS A 275 5.69 -3.29 5.19
C CYS A 275 7.14 -2.94 5.51
N PHE A 276 7.45 -2.78 6.80
CA PHE A 276 8.83 -2.66 7.27
C PHE A 276 9.61 -3.94 6.99
N GLY A 277 8.97 -5.10 7.16
CA GLY A 277 9.60 -6.41 7.06
C GLY A 277 10.47 -6.76 8.28
N GLY A 278 11.26 -7.81 8.11
CA GLY A 278 12.07 -8.42 9.17
C GLY A 278 11.90 -9.93 9.21
N VAL A 279 12.89 -10.60 9.80
CA VAL A 279 12.99 -12.08 9.82
C VAL A 279 11.79 -12.78 10.47
N ASN A 280 11.03 -12.07 11.31
CA ASN A 280 9.85 -12.61 11.99
C ASN A 280 8.54 -12.36 11.23
N TYR A 281 8.57 -11.64 10.10
CA TYR A 281 7.40 -11.27 9.31
C TYR A 281 7.27 -12.15 8.06
N VAL A 282 7.15 -13.46 8.29
CA VAL A 282 7.05 -14.46 7.21
C VAL A 282 5.64 -15.02 7.12
N SER A 283 5.09 -15.04 5.90
CA SER A 283 3.85 -15.73 5.56
C SER A 283 3.92 -16.23 4.12
N SER A 284 3.25 -17.35 3.82
CA SER A 284 3.03 -17.80 2.44
C SER A 284 2.24 -16.79 1.61
N SER A 285 1.51 -15.89 2.26
CA SER A 285 0.67 -14.86 1.64
C SER A 285 1.35 -13.49 1.57
N ASN A 286 2.66 -13.39 1.84
CA ASN A 286 3.40 -12.14 1.91
C ASN A 286 3.18 -11.20 0.71
N SER A 287 3.12 -11.74 -0.51
CA SER A 287 2.90 -10.93 -1.71
C SER A 287 1.49 -10.32 -1.80
N TYR A 288 0.48 -10.94 -1.18
CA TYR A 288 -0.89 -10.41 -1.10
C TYR A 288 -1.09 -9.44 0.05
N ILE A 289 -0.22 -9.52 1.07
CA ILE A 289 -0.27 -8.68 2.26
C ILE A 289 0.56 -7.40 2.07
N CYS A 290 1.79 -7.53 1.57
CA CYS A 290 2.71 -6.43 1.38
C CYS A 290 2.87 -5.99 -0.07
N GLY A 291 2.37 -6.75 -1.04
CA GLY A 291 2.63 -6.51 -2.46
C GLY A 291 3.78 -7.34 -3.01
N SER A 292 3.85 -7.42 -4.34
CA SER A 292 4.78 -8.28 -5.08
C SER A 292 6.26 -7.98 -4.83
N ASP A 293 6.56 -6.73 -4.49
CA ASP A 293 7.94 -6.25 -4.33
C ASP A 293 8.48 -6.52 -2.91
N TYR A 294 7.68 -7.11 -2.03
CA TYR A 294 8.09 -7.43 -0.67
C TYR A 294 8.87 -8.73 -0.59
N ALA A 295 9.95 -8.70 0.19
CA ALA A 295 10.72 -9.87 0.58
C ALA A 295 11.13 -9.74 2.05
N VAL A 296 11.27 -10.86 2.75
CA VAL A 296 11.43 -10.89 4.22
C VAL A 296 12.55 -9.97 4.77
N PRO A 297 13.76 -9.88 4.16
CA PRO A 297 14.77 -8.96 4.66
C PRO A 297 14.67 -7.54 4.09
N TYR A 298 13.75 -7.30 3.14
CA TYR A 298 13.65 -6.04 2.41
C TYR A 298 12.32 -5.35 2.69
N SER A 299 12.40 -4.21 3.36
CA SER A 299 11.28 -3.28 3.47
C SER A 299 10.81 -2.85 2.08
N ASN A 300 9.50 -2.71 1.93
CA ASN A 300 8.90 -2.08 0.76
C ASN A 300 8.05 -0.87 1.15
N LEU A 301 8.37 -0.24 2.29
CA LEU A 301 7.75 1.01 2.73
C LEU A 301 7.83 2.08 1.64
N ARG A 302 6.73 2.80 1.45
CA ARG A 302 6.65 3.93 0.54
C ARG A 302 5.89 5.09 1.18
N LEU A 303 6.46 6.28 1.09
CA LEU A 303 5.72 7.52 1.29
C LEU A 303 5.03 7.88 -0.03
N MET A 304 3.71 7.96 -0.02
CA MET A 304 2.93 8.42 -1.15
C MET A 304 2.31 9.77 -0.81
N VAL A 305 2.50 10.75 -1.70
CA VAL A 305 2.08 12.13 -1.50
C VAL A 305 1.14 12.54 -2.63
N VAL A 306 -0.02 13.08 -2.28
CA VAL A 306 -0.99 13.63 -3.25
C VAL A 306 -1.50 14.99 -2.80
N SER A 307 -1.79 15.85 -3.78
CA SER A 307 -2.48 17.12 -3.52
C SER A 307 -3.98 16.88 -3.34
N LEU A 308 -4.54 17.50 -2.31
CA LEU A 308 -5.96 17.47 -1.95
C LEU A 308 -6.73 18.70 -2.43
N SER A 309 -6.04 19.76 -2.83
CA SER A 309 -6.68 21.00 -3.24
C SER A 309 -7.59 20.73 -4.45
N ARG A 310 -8.92 20.91 -4.27
CA ARG A 310 -9.89 20.97 -5.39
C ARG A 310 -10.87 22.14 -5.35
N PRO A 311 -11.42 22.55 -6.52
CA PRO A 311 -12.57 23.45 -6.56
C PRO A 311 -13.72 22.84 -5.77
N ARG A 312 -14.37 23.65 -4.95
CA ARG A 312 -15.59 23.28 -4.22
C ARG A 312 -16.81 23.65 -5.04
N SER A 313 -17.91 22.94 -4.85
CA SER A 313 -19.20 23.30 -5.44
C SER A 313 -20.27 23.18 -4.37
N GLU A 314 -20.96 24.29 -4.07
CA GLU A 314 -21.89 24.42 -2.94
C GLU A 314 -23.00 23.36 -2.89
N SER A 315 -23.36 22.77 -4.04
CA SER A 315 -24.45 21.80 -4.16
C SER A 315 -23.99 20.35 -4.27
N LYS A 316 -22.70 20.08 -4.04
CA LYS A 316 -22.10 18.77 -4.40
C LYS A 316 -21.01 18.38 -3.44
N VAL A 317 -20.85 17.07 -3.27
CA VAL A 317 -19.70 16.51 -2.57
C VAL A 317 -18.63 16.13 -3.58
N GLY A 318 -17.39 16.56 -3.35
CA GLY A 318 -16.24 15.95 -4.01
C GLY A 318 -15.81 14.70 -3.24
N LEU A 319 -15.87 13.53 -3.87
CA LEU A 319 -15.35 12.29 -3.29
C LEU A 319 -14.27 11.71 -4.19
N GLN A 320 -13.15 11.32 -3.60
CA GLN A 320 -12.06 10.68 -4.32
C GLN A 320 -11.61 9.40 -3.62
N LEU A 321 -10.99 8.51 -4.38
CA LEU A 321 -10.23 7.38 -3.86
C LEU A 321 -8.75 7.66 -4.05
N PHE A 322 -8.01 7.60 -2.96
CA PHE A 322 -6.56 7.48 -2.95
C PHE A 322 -6.17 6.04 -2.60
N ASN A 323 -5.44 5.37 -3.48
CA ASN A 323 -4.99 4.00 -3.23
C ASN A 323 -3.59 4.02 -2.60
N ALA A 324 -3.52 3.88 -1.28
CA ALA A 324 -2.29 3.74 -0.50
C ALA A 324 -1.90 2.26 -0.25
N SER A 325 -2.64 1.30 -0.79
CA SER A 325 -2.36 -0.12 -0.63
C SER A 325 -1.36 -0.59 -1.69
N VAL A 326 -0.08 -0.72 -1.32
CA VAL A 326 0.96 -1.27 -2.23
C VAL A 326 0.66 -2.71 -2.68
N ALA A 327 -0.13 -3.47 -1.91
CA ALA A 327 -0.55 -4.83 -2.25
C ALA A 327 -1.72 -4.89 -3.26
N THR A 328 -2.36 -3.76 -3.54
CA THR A 328 -3.51 -3.67 -4.43
C THR A 328 -3.09 -2.97 -5.72
N SER A 329 -2.73 -3.76 -6.73
CA SER A 329 -2.26 -3.25 -8.02
C SER A 329 -3.20 -2.24 -8.68
N GLN A 330 -4.51 -2.42 -8.48
CA GLN A 330 -5.54 -1.51 -8.94
C GLN A 330 -6.83 -1.70 -8.13
N GLY A 331 -7.43 -0.60 -7.68
CA GLY A 331 -8.67 -0.60 -6.91
C GLY A 331 -9.70 0.40 -7.46
N GLY A 332 -10.97 0.14 -7.19
CA GLY A 332 -12.06 1.09 -7.32
C GLY A 332 -12.88 1.11 -6.04
N ILE A 333 -13.78 2.08 -5.93
CA ILE A 333 -14.74 2.12 -4.84
C ILE A 333 -16.10 2.59 -5.35
N VAL A 334 -17.14 1.91 -4.90
CA VAL A 334 -18.53 2.28 -5.14
C VAL A 334 -19.20 2.52 -3.80
N SER A 335 -20.15 3.45 -3.77
CA SER A 335 -21.15 3.45 -2.72
C SER A 335 -22.29 2.52 -3.15
N ARG A 336 -22.55 1.50 -2.35
CA ARG A 336 -23.57 0.48 -2.58
C ARG A 336 -24.73 0.68 -1.62
N ARG A 337 -25.94 0.67 -2.15
CA ARG A 337 -27.17 0.55 -1.37
C ARG A 337 -27.86 -0.76 -1.71
N ILE A 338 -28.23 -1.52 -0.68
CA ILE A 338 -29.02 -2.74 -0.82
C ILE A 338 -30.46 -2.43 -0.44
N THR A 339 -31.37 -2.62 -1.38
CA THR A 339 -32.82 -2.57 -1.17
C THR A 339 -33.41 -3.98 -1.23
N GLU A 340 -34.67 -4.16 -0.82
CA GLU A 340 -35.34 -5.47 -0.91
C GLU A 340 -35.37 -6.03 -2.34
N SER A 341 -35.39 -5.15 -3.35
CA SER A 341 -35.58 -5.54 -4.76
C SER A 341 -34.35 -5.38 -5.64
N ALA A 342 -33.33 -4.64 -5.20
CA ALA A 342 -32.20 -4.26 -6.04
C ALA A 342 -30.94 -3.86 -5.25
N VAL A 343 -29.78 -4.09 -5.87
CA VAL A 343 -28.50 -3.48 -5.49
C VAL A 343 -28.27 -2.28 -6.39
N ILE A 344 -28.01 -1.13 -5.79
CA ILE A 344 -27.78 0.14 -6.50
C ILE A 344 -26.39 0.62 -6.16
N ASP A 345 -25.52 0.65 -7.18
CA ASP A 345 -24.14 1.09 -7.04
C ASP A 345 -23.95 2.47 -7.62
N LYS A 346 -23.25 3.32 -6.87
CA LYS A 346 -22.77 4.62 -7.29
C LYS A 346 -21.26 4.61 -7.33
N GLU A 347 -20.70 4.60 -8.53
CA GLU A 347 -19.24 4.67 -8.71
C GLU A 347 -18.69 6.00 -8.18
N ILE A 348 -17.66 5.89 -7.33
CA ILE A 348 -16.87 7.03 -6.84
C ILE A 348 -15.58 7.10 -7.65
N ALA A 349 -14.86 5.98 -7.74
CA ALA A 349 -13.63 5.88 -8.50
C ALA A 349 -13.44 4.45 -9.01
N ARG A 350 -12.71 4.31 -10.12
CA ARG A 350 -12.29 3.02 -10.67
C ARG A 350 -10.84 3.09 -11.11
N ASN A 351 -10.21 1.92 -11.20
CA ASN A 351 -8.91 1.77 -11.83
C ASN A 351 -7.76 2.58 -11.19
N VAL A 352 -7.84 2.85 -9.89
CA VAL A 352 -6.86 3.62 -9.12
C VAL A 352 -5.68 2.74 -8.71
N VAL A 353 -4.51 3.01 -9.30
CA VAL A 353 -3.26 2.32 -8.98
C VAL A 353 -2.64 2.86 -7.68
N PRO A 354 -1.75 2.10 -7.00
CA PRO A 354 -1.05 2.59 -5.80
C PRO A 354 -0.37 3.94 -6.01
N GLY A 355 -0.53 4.85 -5.05
CA GLY A 355 0.00 6.21 -5.09
C GLY A 355 -0.79 7.17 -5.99
N ALA A 356 -1.84 6.72 -6.67
CA ALA A 356 -2.72 7.58 -7.44
C ALA A 356 -3.98 7.97 -6.66
N ILE A 357 -4.50 9.15 -6.97
CA ILE A 357 -5.80 9.64 -6.51
C ILE A 357 -6.73 9.85 -7.71
N ALA A 358 -7.98 9.42 -7.60
CA ALA A 358 -8.95 9.57 -8.68
C ALA A 358 -10.37 9.76 -8.13
N PRO A 359 -11.27 10.35 -8.92
CA PRO A 359 -11.01 10.97 -10.23
C PRO A 359 -10.41 12.39 -10.10
N LEU A 360 -9.67 12.83 -11.13
CA LEU A 360 -8.88 14.07 -11.08
C LEU A 360 -9.59 15.34 -11.58
N SER A 361 -10.65 15.25 -12.38
CA SER A 361 -11.34 16.45 -12.87
C SER A 361 -12.80 16.24 -13.27
N ASP A 362 -13.24 14.98 -13.42
CA ASP A 362 -14.51 14.64 -14.06
C ASP A 362 -15.42 13.85 -13.12
N LEU A 363 -15.55 14.30 -11.86
CA LEU A 363 -16.50 13.66 -10.96
C LEU A 363 -17.91 13.78 -11.54
N PRO A 364 -18.72 12.70 -11.54
CA PRO A 364 -20.15 12.89 -11.56
C PRO A 364 -20.49 13.77 -10.35
N ILE A 365 -20.98 14.95 -10.69
CA ILE A 365 -21.57 15.94 -9.81
C ILE A 365 -22.73 15.27 -9.06
N VAL A 366 -22.54 14.97 -7.77
CA VAL A 366 -23.50 14.22 -6.96
C VAL A 366 -23.59 14.86 -5.58
N SER A 367 -24.81 15.05 -5.09
CA SER A 367 -25.06 15.50 -3.72
C SER A 367 -24.67 14.43 -2.71
N ALA A 368 -24.50 14.79 -1.44
CA ALA A 368 -24.24 13.85 -0.35
C ALA A 368 -25.20 12.64 -0.35
N SER A 369 -26.50 12.90 -0.50
CA SER A 369 -27.55 11.87 -0.58
C SER A 369 -27.46 10.98 -1.83
N GLY A 370 -26.86 11.48 -2.91
CA GLY A 370 -26.65 10.70 -4.12
C GLY A 370 -25.58 9.62 -3.99
N TYR A 371 -24.78 9.68 -2.93
CA TYR A 371 -23.89 8.60 -2.50
C TYR A 371 -24.51 7.71 -1.41
N PHE A 372 -25.77 7.92 -1.03
CA PHE A 372 -26.47 7.14 0.00
C PHE A 372 -25.79 7.16 1.38
N ALA A 373 -24.89 8.12 1.64
CA ALA A 373 -24.06 8.13 2.85
C ALA A 373 -24.86 8.35 4.15
N ASP A 374 -26.08 8.89 4.03
CA ASP A 374 -27.06 9.10 5.10
C ASP A 374 -27.95 7.87 5.35
N GLU A 375 -27.88 6.85 4.50
CA GLU A 375 -28.70 5.65 4.62
C GLU A 375 -28.03 4.57 5.48
N PRO A 376 -28.73 3.97 6.47
CA PRO A 376 -28.12 2.98 7.36
C PRO A 376 -27.78 1.65 6.67
N ALA A 377 -28.40 1.35 5.53
CA ALA A 377 -28.20 0.13 4.75
C ALA A 377 -27.22 0.33 3.57
N SER A 378 -26.44 1.42 3.58
CA SER A 378 -25.43 1.70 2.56
C SER A 378 -24.01 1.41 3.05
N SER A 379 -23.15 1.05 2.12
CA SER A 379 -21.75 0.73 2.37
C SER A 379 -20.85 1.21 1.25
N LEU A 380 -19.61 1.52 1.60
CA LEU A 380 -18.50 1.64 0.67
C LEU A 380 -17.98 0.25 0.31
N GLU A 381 -17.89 -0.05 -0.97
CA GLU A 381 -17.38 -1.32 -1.46
C GLU A 381 -16.17 -1.13 -2.37
N VAL A 382 -15.06 -1.74 -1.97
CA VAL A 382 -13.82 -1.76 -2.76
C VAL A 382 -13.95 -2.80 -3.86
N MET A 383 -13.79 -2.36 -5.10
CA MET A 383 -13.78 -3.22 -6.27
C MET A 383 -12.33 -3.54 -6.66
N LEU A 384 -11.99 -4.83 -6.76
CA LEU A 384 -10.71 -5.28 -7.27
C LEU A 384 -10.85 -5.86 -8.67
N GLY A 385 -10.20 -5.23 -9.65
CA GLY A 385 -10.27 -5.64 -11.05
C GLY A 385 -11.70 -5.68 -11.60
N SER A 386 -11.92 -6.52 -12.62
CA SER A 386 -13.23 -6.66 -13.29
C SER A 386 -14.14 -7.73 -12.69
N SER A 387 -13.63 -8.62 -11.83
CA SER A 387 -14.34 -9.81 -11.37
C SER A 387 -15.11 -9.65 -10.06
N GLY A 388 -14.88 -8.59 -9.29
CA GLY A 388 -15.63 -8.27 -8.06
C GLY A 388 -15.50 -9.27 -6.90
N ALA A 389 -14.78 -10.38 -7.07
CA ALA A 389 -14.80 -11.52 -6.14
C ALA A 389 -14.07 -11.29 -4.79
N ASN A 390 -13.40 -10.15 -4.62
CA ASN A 390 -12.61 -9.83 -3.43
C ASN A 390 -12.92 -8.39 -2.99
N SER A 391 -14.08 -8.19 -2.40
CA SER A 391 -14.57 -6.87 -1.99
C SER A 391 -14.35 -6.63 -0.50
N LEU A 392 -13.79 -5.48 -0.14
CA LEU A 392 -13.87 -4.94 1.22
C LEU A 392 -15.15 -4.08 1.28
N SER A 393 -16.05 -4.40 2.20
CA SER A 393 -17.26 -3.60 2.45
C SER A 393 -17.14 -2.90 3.81
N VAL A 394 -17.37 -1.59 3.82
CA VAL A 394 -17.35 -0.74 5.01
C VAL A 394 -18.64 0.05 5.07
N ALA A 395 -19.44 -0.12 6.12
CA ALA A 395 -20.65 0.69 6.30
C ALA A 395 -20.32 2.18 6.36
N TRP A 396 -21.14 3.04 5.75
CA TRP A 396 -20.90 4.49 5.77
C TRP A 396 -20.84 5.05 7.19
N SER A 397 -21.69 4.57 8.09
CA SER A 397 -21.68 4.94 9.51
C SER A 397 -20.34 4.66 10.20
N VAL A 398 -19.68 3.55 9.85
CA VAL A 398 -18.34 3.22 10.37
C VAL A 398 -17.30 4.16 9.80
N ALA A 399 -17.32 4.42 8.48
CA ALA A 399 -16.37 5.32 7.84
C ALA A 399 -16.49 6.77 8.37
N LEU A 400 -17.73 7.25 8.56
CA LEU A 400 -18.03 8.56 9.14
C LEU A 400 -17.58 8.65 10.60
N SER A 401 -17.92 7.65 11.43
CA SER A 401 -17.50 7.62 12.84
C SER A 401 -15.98 7.61 12.99
N GLN A 402 -15.26 6.88 12.14
CA GLN A 402 -13.79 6.85 12.15
C GLN A 402 -13.18 8.19 11.74
N ALA A 403 -13.86 8.93 10.86
CA ALA A 403 -13.46 10.27 10.44
C ALA A 403 -13.85 11.37 11.46
N GLY A 404 -14.57 11.02 12.53
CA GLY A 404 -15.15 12.01 13.45
C GLY A 404 -16.23 12.88 12.81
N LEU A 405 -16.89 12.38 11.76
CA LEU A 405 -17.90 13.08 10.98
C LEU A 405 -19.30 12.56 11.33
N GLY A 406 -20.28 13.46 11.40
CA GLY A 406 -21.70 13.07 11.48
C GLY A 406 -22.30 12.71 10.12
N ALA A 407 -21.86 13.40 9.07
CA ALA A 407 -22.26 13.19 7.68
C ALA A 407 -21.20 13.77 6.73
N ILE A 408 -21.28 13.41 5.45
CA ILE A 408 -20.65 14.19 4.37
C ILE A 408 -21.58 15.33 3.98
N GLU A 409 -21.01 16.47 3.61
CA GLU A 409 -21.72 17.73 3.39
C GLU A 409 -21.49 18.23 1.96
N ASP A 410 -22.56 18.65 1.28
CA ASP A 410 -22.46 19.37 0.01
C ASP A 410 -21.60 20.63 0.18
N GLY A 411 -20.79 20.97 -0.82
CA GLY A 411 -19.80 22.04 -0.72
C GLY A 411 -18.41 21.55 -0.30
N GLU A 412 -18.30 20.36 0.31
CA GLU A 412 -17.05 19.84 0.84
C GLU A 412 -16.42 18.76 -0.04
N ASN A 413 -15.10 18.60 0.12
CA ASN A 413 -14.31 17.57 -0.54
C ASN A 413 -13.83 16.54 0.49
N TYR A 414 -13.88 15.26 0.12
CA TYR A 414 -13.48 14.14 0.95
C TYR A 414 -12.63 13.17 0.14
N VAL A 415 -11.72 12.48 0.83
CA VAL A 415 -10.88 11.43 0.27
C VAL A 415 -11.09 10.14 1.04
N LEU A 416 -11.36 9.08 0.30
CA LEU A 416 -11.34 7.71 0.75
C LEU A 416 -9.92 7.18 0.53
N VAL A 417 -9.26 6.72 1.59
CA VAL A 417 -7.93 6.14 1.51
C VAL A 417 -8.04 4.63 1.66
N LEU A 418 -7.74 3.89 0.59
CA LEU A 418 -7.59 2.44 0.63
C LEU A 418 -6.17 2.09 1.06
N MET A 419 -6.01 1.30 2.11
CA MET A 419 -4.72 0.90 2.66
C MET A 419 -4.72 -0.57 3.10
N GLY A 420 -3.52 -1.10 3.33
CA GLY A 420 -3.35 -2.46 3.85
C GLY A 420 -3.05 -3.53 2.81
N PRO A 421 -3.30 -4.80 3.17
CA PRO A 421 -3.31 -5.94 2.26
C PRO A 421 -4.27 -5.75 1.10
N ARG A 422 -4.16 -6.63 0.11
CA ARG A 422 -5.22 -6.80 -0.89
C ARG A 422 -6.55 -7.17 -0.19
N PRO A 423 -7.67 -6.47 -0.47
CA PRO A 423 -8.98 -6.85 0.03
C PRO A 423 -9.28 -8.34 -0.15
N GLY A 424 -9.90 -8.95 0.87
CA GLY A 424 -10.15 -10.40 0.95
C GLY A 424 -9.08 -11.16 1.73
N PHE A 425 -7.93 -10.55 2.01
CA PHE A 425 -6.94 -11.09 2.95
C PHE A 425 -7.19 -10.50 4.34
N SER A 426 -7.46 -11.35 5.32
CA SER A 426 -7.70 -10.94 6.70
C SER A 426 -6.40 -10.52 7.39
N ALA A 427 -6.54 -9.76 8.48
CA ALA A 427 -5.50 -9.58 9.48
C ALA A 427 -5.12 -10.95 10.06
N GLU A 428 -4.13 -11.61 9.48
CA GLU A 428 -3.56 -12.81 10.09
C GLU A 428 -2.52 -12.38 11.12
N ARG A 429 -2.67 -12.86 12.36
CA ARG A 429 -1.67 -12.69 13.44
C ARG A 429 -1.30 -11.22 13.73
N TRP A 430 -0.27 -10.71 13.05
CA TRP A 430 0.39 -9.41 13.28
C TRP A 430 0.25 -8.43 12.12
N TRP A 431 -0.46 -8.79 11.06
CA TRP A 431 -0.73 -7.91 9.95
C TRP A 431 -2.03 -7.15 10.20
N ASN A 432 -2.03 -5.84 10.00
CA ASN A 432 -3.25 -5.07 9.92
C ASN A 432 -4.08 -5.47 8.70
N GLY A 433 -5.41 -5.53 8.85
CA GLY A 433 -6.32 -5.86 7.77
C GLY A 433 -6.50 -4.70 6.78
N SER A 434 -7.01 -5.01 5.58
CA SER A 434 -7.34 -3.96 4.60
C SER A 434 -8.36 -2.97 5.19
N ALA A 435 -8.16 -1.69 4.95
CA ALA A 435 -9.03 -0.64 5.46
C ALA A 435 -9.34 0.42 4.41
N VAL A 436 -10.53 1.01 4.53
CA VAL A 436 -10.89 2.27 3.88
C VAL A 436 -11.14 3.30 4.97
N ARG A 437 -10.49 4.45 4.85
CA ARG A 437 -10.67 5.58 5.78
C ARG A 437 -11.18 6.79 5.02
N LEU A 438 -12.13 7.50 5.63
CA LEU A 438 -12.65 8.75 5.11
C LEU A 438 -11.92 9.92 5.77
N LEU A 439 -11.48 10.88 4.97
CA LEU A 439 -10.81 12.10 5.41
C LEU A 439 -11.49 13.30 4.75
N ARG A 440 -11.66 14.39 5.49
CA ARG A 440 -12.01 15.69 4.91
C ARG A 440 -10.77 16.28 4.26
N ALA A 441 -10.88 16.72 3.00
CA ALA A 441 -9.81 17.45 2.34
C ALA A 441 -9.75 18.88 2.90
N LEU A 442 -8.58 19.28 3.39
CA LEU A 442 -8.34 20.57 4.05
C LEU A 442 -8.48 21.75 3.08
#